data_AF-A0A7Y9SM58-F1
#
_entry.id   AF-A0A7Y9SM58-F1
#
_cell.length_a   1.000
_cell.length_b   1.000
_cell.length_c   1.000
_cell.angle_alpha   90.00
_cell.angle_beta   90.00
_cell.angle_gamma   90.00
#
_symmetry.space_group_name_H-M   'P 1'
#
loop_
_entity.id
_entity.type
_entity.pdbx_description
1 polymer ?
#
loop_
_entity_poly.entity_id
_entity_poly.type
_entity_poly.pdbx_seq_one_letter_code
_entity_poly.pdbx_strand_id
1 'polypeptide(L)'
;MLYILGDLDINNFVHAWLRHLATGTPEAADLLHAASVDPFCGGLFLLRNIGPQKRTSFAATEQLILYAVLTVYQDPTLPWTQQPWQGTHHHVQHAFAHANTLGRAGVAAALLTRTAERSSRPSPGSRPPPPGSSVDDPPRPTAFEQETVSTFDRDVDAATLLDPTISVDSALKDQSPRAEDLSRRSIIHVAPGTHVWRE
;
A
#
# COMPACT_ATOMS: atom_id res chain seq x y z
N MET A 1 14.97 3.54 20.94
CA MET A 1 14.09 4.15 19.93
C MET A 1 12.67 3.95 20.40
N LEU A 2 11.77 4.92 20.20
CA LEU A 2 10.36 4.77 20.53
C LEU A 2 9.55 4.48 19.25
N TYR A 3 8.69 3.47 19.28
CA TYR A 3 7.79 3.06 18.21
C TYR A 3 6.37 3.51 18.56
N ILE A 4 6.13 4.79 18.34
CA ILE A 4 4.88 5.49 18.64
C ILE A 4 4.37 6.14 17.35
N LEU A 5 3.06 6.07 17.10
CA LEU A 5 2.38 6.79 16.03
C LEU A 5 1.25 7.64 16.62
N GLY A 6 1.47 8.94 16.77
CA GLY A 6 0.56 9.80 17.51
C GLY A 6 0.51 9.42 19.00
N ASP A 7 -0.65 9.01 19.48
CA ASP A 7 -0.93 8.50 20.83
C ASP A 7 -0.84 6.97 20.94
N LEU A 8 -0.57 6.28 19.83
CA LEU A 8 -0.51 4.81 19.78
C LEU A 8 0.91 4.32 20.05
N ASP A 9 1.17 3.82 21.25
CA ASP A 9 2.45 3.23 21.64
C ASP A 9 2.44 1.70 21.41
N ILE A 10 3.33 1.23 20.54
CA ILE A 10 3.49 -0.20 20.24
C ILE A 10 4.94 -0.69 20.51
N ASN A 11 5.70 0.02 21.35
CA ASN A 11 7.10 -0.28 21.65
C ASN A 11 7.34 -1.73 22.07
N ASN A 12 6.57 -2.21 23.05
CA ASN A 12 6.73 -3.55 23.61
C ASN A 12 6.51 -4.62 22.54
N PHE A 13 5.50 -4.43 21.69
CA PHE A 13 5.22 -5.32 20.59
C PHE A 13 6.35 -5.32 19.56
N VAL A 14 6.77 -4.15 19.07
CA VAL A 14 7.82 -4.05 18.05
C VAL A 14 9.14 -4.63 18.55
N HIS A 15 9.54 -4.38 19.80
CA HIS A 15 10.74 -4.97 20.37
C HIS A 15 10.66 -6.49 20.54
N ALA A 16 9.51 -7.02 20.96
CA ALA A 16 9.31 -8.47 21.03
C ALA A 16 9.35 -9.11 19.64
N TRP A 17 8.69 -8.48 18.66
CA TRP A 17 8.64 -8.92 17.27
C TRP A 17 10.02 -8.89 16.60
N LEU A 18 10.79 -7.81 16.74
CA LEU A 18 12.15 -7.70 16.21
C LEU A 18 13.10 -8.75 16.81
N ARG A 19 12.96 -9.06 18.11
CA ARG A 19 13.71 -10.16 18.73
C ARG A 19 13.32 -11.51 18.15
N HIS A 20 12.03 -11.73 17.90
CA HIS A 20 11.56 -12.97 17.28
C HIS A 20 12.10 -13.13 15.85
N LEU A 21 12.11 -12.06 15.04
CA LEU A 21 12.71 -12.08 13.70
C LEU A 21 14.20 -12.44 13.72
N ALA A 22 14.94 -11.98 14.73
CA ALA A 22 16.36 -12.29 14.88
C ALA A 22 16.64 -13.78 15.19
N THR A 23 15.64 -14.52 15.69
CA THR A 23 15.73 -15.96 15.99
C THR A 23 15.25 -16.87 14.85
N GLY A 24 15.06 -16.31 13.65
CA GLY A 24 14.17 -16.80 12.58
C GLY A 24 14.32 -18.24 12.04
N THR A 25 13.42 -18.59 11.13
CA THR A 25 13.38 -19.86 10.39
C THR A 25 14.28 -19.83 9.13
N PRO A 26 14.58 -20.98 8.49
CA PRO A 26 15.36 -20.99 7.25
C PRO A 26 14.75 -20.15 6.12
N GLU A 27 13.42 -20.13 5.95
CA GLU A 27 12.78 -19.32 4.89
C GLU A 27 12.94 -17.81 5.13
N ALA A 28 13.03 -17.38 6.40
CA ALA A 28 13.32 -16.00 6.77
C ALA A 28 14.75 -15.58 6.34
N ALA A 29 15.69 -16.52 6.39
CA ALA A 29 17.08 -16.26 6.01
C ALA A 29 17.23 -16.04 4.49
N ASP A 30 16.49 -16.76 3.65
CA ASP A 30 16.57 -16.62 2.19
C ASP A 30 16.06 -15.25 1.71
N LEU A 31 14.95 -14.76 2.26
CA LEU A 31 14.43 -13.42 1.93
C LEU A 31 15.34 -12.30 2.46
N LEU A 32 15.94 -12.47 3.64
CA LEU A 32 16.93 -11.54 4.17
C LEU A 32 18.23 -11.55 3.35
N HIS A 33 18.64 -12.69 2.83
CA HIS A 33 19.76 -12.79 1.91
C HIS A 33 19.44 -12.08 0.59
N ALA A 34 18.25 -12.31 0.02
CA ALA A 34 17.77 -11.60 -1.16
C ALA A 34 17.67 -10.09 -0.95
N ALA A 35 17.39 -9.62 0.27
CA ALA A 35 17.36 -8.20 0.61
C ALA A 35 18.71 -7.49 0.42
N SER A 36 19.83 -8.22 0.44
CA SER A 36 21.15 -7.65 0.14
C SER A 36 21.36 -7.34 -1.35
N VAL A 37 20.54 -7.96 -2.22
CA VAL A 37 20.57 -7.78 -3.68
C VAL A 37 19.45 -6.85 -4.13
N ASP A 38 18.28 -6.95 -3.51
CA ASP A 38 17.10 -6.14 -3.79
C ASP A 38 16.48 -5.60 -2.48
N PRO A 39 16.56 -4.29 -2.20
CA PRO A 39 15.98 -3.69 -1.00
C PRO A 39 14.47 -3.96 -0.82
N PHE A 40 13.74 -4.19 -1.92
CA PHE A 40 12.32 -4.53 -1.88
C PHE A 40 12.06 -5.86 -1.15
N CYS A 41 12.95 -6.83 -1.29
CA CYS A 41 12.86 -8.13 -0.61
C CYS A 41 12.91 -7.99 0.92
N GLY A 42 13.66 -7.03 1.45
CA GLY A 42 13.71 -6.75 2.88
C GLY A 42 12.40 -6.21 3.42
N GLY A 43 11.73 -5.37 2.64
CA GLY A 43 10.39 -4.87 2.97
C GLY A 43 9.34 -5.97 2.99
N LEU A 44 9.32 -6.80 1.94
CA LEU A 44 8.45 -7.97 1.85
C LEU A 44 8.70 -8.96 2.99
N PHE A 45 9.96 -9.18 3.37
CA PHE A 45 10.32 -9.99 4.51
C PHE A 45 9.63 -9.49 5.78
N LEU A 46 9.71 -8.19 6.07
CA LEU A 46 9.06 -7.63 7.25
C LEU A 46 7.54 -7.81 7.19
N LEU A 47 6.88 -7.42 6.09
CA LEU A 47 5.41 -7.51 5.96
C LEU A 47 4.90 -8.95 6.11
N ARG A 48 5.61 -9.93 5.54
CA ARG A 48 5.24 -11.36 5.64
C ARG A 48 5.31 -11.92 7.05
N ASN A 49 6.09 -11.30 7.93
CA ASN A 49 6.36 -11.79 9.28
C ASN A 49 5.67 -10.98 10.40
N ILE A 50 4.83 -9.97 10.10
CA ILE A 50 4.03 -9.26 11.12
C ILE A 50 2.90 -10.17 11.62
N GLY A 51 3.16 -10.93 12.71
CA GLY A 51 2.15 -11.70 13.45
C GLY A 51 1.45 -12.80 12.65
N PRO A 52 0.60 -13.65 13.29
CA PRO A 52 0.11 -14.84 12.62
C PRO A 52 -0.71 -14.44 11.41
N GLN A 53 -0.35 -15.00 10.25
CA GLN A 53 -1.08 -14.95 8.98
C GLN A 53 -2.47 -15.62 9.05
N LYS A 54 -3.09 -15.66 10.24
CA LYS A 54 -4.46 -16.13 10.39
C LYS A 54 -5.38 -15.08 9.77
N ARG A 55 -5.98 -15.54 8.69
CA ARG A 55 -7.12 -15.04 7.91
C ARG A 55 -8.38 -14.84 8.76
N THR A 56 -8.22 -14.31 9.97
CA THR A 56 -9.31 -14.00 10.89
C THR A 56 -9.42 -12.49 10.96
N SER A 57 -10.63 -11.96 10.84
CA SER A 57 -11.02 -10.55 10.81
C SER A 57 -10.66 -9.73 12.07
N PHE A 58 -9.72 -10.20 12.88
CA PHE A 58 -9.28 -9.62 14.13
C PHE A 58 -7.76 -9.80 14.25
N ALA A 59 -6.99 -9.06 13.44
CA ALA A 59 -5.58 -8.87 13.75
C ALA A 59 -5.45 -8.03 15.03
N ALA A 60 -4.44 -8.32 15.86
CA ALA A 60 -4.21 -7.53 17.06
C ALA A 60 -3.90 -6.06 16.67
N THR A 61 -4.39 -5.10 17.43
CA THR A 61 -4.25 -3.65 17.17
C THR A 61 -2.81 -3.26 16.85
N GLU A 62 -1.83 -3.73 17.60
CA GLU A 62 -0.41 -3.42 17.40
C GLU A 62 0.15 -3.98 16.09
N GLN A 63 -0.38 -5.11 15.61
CA GLN A 63 -0.02 -5.68 14.32
C GLN A 63 -0.53 -4.83 13.17
N LEU A 64 -1.78 -4.35 13.25
CA LEU A 64 -2.35 -3.46 12.23
C LEU A 64 -1.61 -2.12 12.17
N ILE A 65 -1.20 -1.57 13.32
CA ILE A 65 -0.41 -0.34 13.35
C ILE A 65 0.97 -0.56 12.71
N LEU A 66 1.68 -1.63 13.08
CA LEU A 66 2.98 -1.95 12.49
C LEU A 66 2.86 -2.22 10.98
N TYR A 67 1.82 -2.94 10.57
CA TYR A 67 1.48 -3.18 9.17
C TYR A 67 1.28 -1.87 8.42
N ALA A 68 0.45 -0.97 8.92
CA ALA A 68 0.19 0.32 8.29
C ALA A 68 1.47 1.13 8.05
N VAL A 69 2.30 1.24 9.10
CA VAL A 69 3.56 1.98 9.06
C VAL A 69 4.50 1.40 8.00
N LEU A 70 4.68 0.06 7.98
CA LEU A 70 5.57 -0.59 7.04
C LEU A 70 5.02 -0.56 5.62
N THR A 71 3.73 -0.77 5.43
CA THR A 71 3.09 -0.73 4.11
C THR A 71 3.27 0.64 3.48
N VAL A 72 2.93 1.73 4.18
CA VAL A 72 3.10 3.10 3.67
C VAL A 72 4.56 3.42 3.36
N TYR A 73 5.49 3.04 4.24
CA TYR A 73 6.91 3.28 4.02
C TYR A 73 7.49 2.51 2.82
N GLN A 74 6.88 1.40 2.43
CA GLN A 74 7.28 0.57 1.28
C GLN A 74 6.61 0.98 -0.04
N ASP A 75 6.00 2.15 -0.11
CA ASP A 75 5.50 2.66 -1.39
C ASP A 75 6.67 2.82 -2.39
N PRO A 76 6.62 2.15 -3.56
CA PRO A 76 7.72 2.14 -4.52
C PRO A 76 7.99 3.52 -5.15
N THR A 77 7.08 4.49 -4.99
CA THR A 77 7.28 5.86 -5.46
C THR A 77 8.23 6.67 -4.56
N LEU A 78 8.53 6.18 -3.35
CA LEU A 78 9.34 6.91 -2.38
C LEU A 78 10.84 6.66 -2.61
N PRO A 79 11.67 7.72 -2.55
CA PRO A 79 13.07 7.65 -2.98
C PRO A 79 13.94 6.72 -2.13
N TRP A 80 13.59 6.50 -0.86
CA TRP A 80 14.36 5.61 0.03
C TRP A 80 14.13 4.13 -0.25
N THR A 81 13.09 3.74 -0.99
CA THR A 81 12.87 2.34 -1.39
C THR A 81 13.95 1.84 -2.37
N GLN A 82 14.71 2.76 -2.95
CA GLN A 82 15.86 2.49 -3.82
C GLN A 82 17.19 2.43 -3.05
N GLN A 83 17.20 2.73 -1.75
CA GLN A 83 18.42 2.70 -0.95
C GLN A 83 18.78 1.27 -0.54
N PRO A 84 20.08 0.96 -0.35
CA PRO A 84 20.51 -0.35 0.11
C PRO A 84 19.82 -0.75 1.42
N TRP A 85 19.50 -2.04 1.55
CA TRP A 85 18.95 -2.58 2.78
C TRP A 85 19.96 -2.49 3.93
N GLN A 86 19.56 -1.84 5.04
CA GLN A 86 20.42 -1.61 6.21
C GLN A 86 20.01 -2.46 7.42
N GLY A 87 19.19 -3.49 7.20
CA GLY A 87 18.69 -4.37 8.25
C GLY A 87 17.31 -3.98 8.79
N THR A 88 16.72 -4.94 9.51
CA THR A 88 15.33 -4.88 9.99
C THR A 88 15.09 -3.73 10.96
N HIS A 89 15.98 -3.56 11.95
CA HIS A 89 15.86 -2.50 12.95
C HIS A 89 15.88 -1.11 12.29
N HIS A 90 16.85 -0.85 11.42
CA HIS A 90 16.98 0.43 10.75
C HIS A 90 15.76 0.73 9.87
N HIS A 91 15.28 -0.26 9.11
CA HIS A 91 14.09 -0.09 8.27
C HIS A 91 12.85 0.28 9.08
N VAL A 92 12.58 -0.42 10.19
CA VAL A 92 11.43 -0.12 11.05
C VAL A 92 11.57 1.27 11.68
N GLN A 93 12.78 1.67 12.08
CA GLN A 93 13.03 3.00 12.63
C GLN A 93 12.68 4.11 11.64
N HIS A 94 13.12 4.00 10.39
CA HIS A 94 12.78 4.98 9.34
C HIS A 94 11.31 4.95 8.97
N ALA A 95 10.69 3.76 8.95
CA ALA A 95 9.26 3.65 8.70
C ALA A 95 8.44 4.42 9.75
N PHE A 96 8.77 4.28 11.03
CA PHE A 96 8.12 5.07 12.09
C PHE A 96 8.45 6.56 12.01
N ALA A 97 9.68 6.94 11.67
CA ALA A 97 10.03 8.34 11.48
C ALA A 97 9.18 8.95 10.36
N HIS A 98 9.06 8.28 9.23
CA HIS A 98 8.22 8.71 8.11
C HIS A 98 6.74 8.77 8.49
N ALA A 99 6.19 7.70 9.08
CA ALA A 99 4.80 7.67 9.51
C ALA A 99 4.45 8.81 10.49
N ASN A 100 5.38 9.18 11.38
CA ASN A 100 5.19 10.33 12.27
C ASN A 100 5.19 11.68 11.54
N THR A 101 5.90 11.82 10.41
CA THR A 101 5.78 13.04 9.58
C THR A 101 4.41 13.17 8.91
N LEU A 102 3.74 12.05 8.62
CA LEU A 102 2.39 12.02 8.05
C LEU A 102 1.30 12.15 9.12
N GLY A 103 1.57 11.64 10.33
CA GLY A 103 0.57 11.47 11.38
C GLY A 103 -0.43 10.34 11.05
N ARG A 104 -1.31 10.03 12.03
CA ARG A 104 -2.29 8.93 11.91
C ARG A 104 -3.19 9.06 10.67
N ALA A 105 -3.78 10.24 10.48
CA ALA A 105 -4.66 10.52 9.35
C ALA A 105 -3.94 10.44 8.00
N GLY A 106 -2.68 10.90 7.92
CA GLY A 106 -1.89 10.82 6.70
C GLY A 106 -1.53 9.37 6.32
N VAL A 107 -1.15 8.55 7.31
CA VAL A 107 -0.93 7.11 7.09
C VAL A 107 -2.23 6.43 6.64
N ALA A 108 -3.36 6.78 7.26
CA ALA A 108 -4.66 6.22 6.90
C ALA A 108 -5.07 6.56 5.46
N ALA A 109 -4.92 7.83 5.07
CA ALA A 109 -5.20 8.30 3.71
C ALA A 109 -4.28 7.65 2.66
N ALA A 110 -3.00 7.43 3.00
CA ALA A 110 -2.06 6.76 2.10
C ALA A 110 -2.45 5.30 1.83
N LEU A 111 -2.89 4.57 2.87
CA LEU A 111 -3.40 3.20 2.71
C LEU A 111 -4.63 3.16 1.82
N LEU A 112 -5.63 4.03 2.09
CA LEU A 112 -6.86 4.05 1.30
C LEU A 112 -6.65 4.51 -0.15
N THR A 113 -5.72 5.44 -0.39
CA THR A 113 -5.31 5.83 -1.75
C THR A 113 -4.77 4.63 -2.53
N ARG A 114 -3.89 3.83 -1.91
CA ARG A 114 -3.35 2.61 -2.54
C ARG A 114 -4.42 1.55 -2.78
N THR A 115 -5.33 1.38 -1.83
CA THR A 115 -6.51 0.51 -1.95
C THR A 115 -7.38 0.92 -3.14
N ALA A 116 -7.69 2.21 -3.25
CA ALA A 116 -8.43 2.79 -4.35
C ALA A 116 -7.72 2.60 -5.71
N GLU A 117 -6.41 2.86 -5.79
CA GLU A 117 -5.60 2.65 -7.00
C GLU A 117 -5.57 1.18 -7.44
N ARG A 118 -5.47 0.24 -6.49
CA ARG A 118 -5.52 -1.20 -6.82
C ARG A 118 -6.91 -1.62 -7.30
N SER A 119 -7.97 -1.07 -6.71
CA SER A 119 -9.36 -1.38 -7.09
C SER A 119 -9.77 -0.83 -8.45
N SER A 120 -9.16 0.29 -8.87
CA SER A 120 -9.39 0.93 -10.17
C SER A 120 -8.53 0.36 -11.29
N ARG A 121 -7.50 -0.45 -10.98
CA ARG A 121 -6.81 -1.26 -11.99
C ARG A 121 -7.75 -2.38 -12.47
N PRO A 122 -7.85 -2.61 -13.80
CA PRO A 122 -8.58 -3.75 -14.31
C PRO A 122 -8.04 -5.02 -13.66
N SER A 123 -8.92 -5.80 -13.01
CA SER A 123 -8.55 -7.09 -12.46
C SER A 123 -7.93 -7.95 -13.57
N PRO A 124 -6.78 -8.61 -13.36
CA PRO A 124 -6.14 -9.46 -14.37
C PRO A 124 -6.97 -10.70 -14.78
N GLY A 125 -8.22 -10.80 -14.31
CA GLY A 125 -9.17 -11.90 -14.53
C GLY A 125 -10.07 -11.82 -15.77
N SER A 126 -9.99 -10.80 -16.64
CA SER A 126 -10.68 -10.88 -17.95
C SER A 126 -9.87 -11.65 -19.01
N ARG A 127 -9.06 -12.62 -18.56
CA ARG A 127 -8.51 -13.63 -19.45
C ARG A 127 -9.63 -14.64 -19.73
N PRO A 128 -10.06 -14.82 -21.00
CA PRO A 128 -11.07 -15.81 -21.31
C PRO A 128 -10.62 -17.19 -20.78
N PRO A 129 -11.53 -18.00 -20.22
CA PRO A 129 -11.18 -19.33 -19.74
C PRO A 129 -10.52 -20.12 -20.87
N PRO A 130 -9.50 -20.95 -20.58
CA PRO A 130 -8.90 -21.79 -21.60
C PRO A 130 -9.99 -22.65 -22.26
N PRO A 131 -9.96 -22.84 -23.59
CA PRO A 131 -10.97 -23.59 -24.30
C PRO A 131 -11.04 -25.01 -23.71
N GLY A 132 -12.17 -25.37 -23.10
CA GLY A 132 -12.38 -26.64 -22.42
C GLY A 132 -12.81 -26.56 -20.94
N SER A 133 -12.91 -25.37 -20.36
CA SER A 133 -13.44 -25.20 -19.00
C SER A 133 -14.97 -25.33 -19.01
N SER A 134 -15.50 -26.34 -18.30
CA SER A 134 -16.96 -26.58 -18.20
C SER A 134 -17.66 -25.42 -17.48
N VAL A 135 -18.89 -25.10 -17.89
CA VAL A 135 -19.68 -23.93 -17.45
C VAL A 135 -20.17 -24.06 -16.00
N ASP A 136 -20.06 -25.23 -15.38
CA ASP A 136 -20.71 -25.55 -14.09
C ASP A 136 -19.83 -25.40 -12.84
N ASP A 137 -18.54 -25.10 -12.96
CA ASP A 137 -17.69 -24.86 -11.79
C ASP A 137 -17.49 -23.35 -11.56
N PRO A 138 -17.99 -22.76 -10.45
CA PRO A 138 -17.67 -21.39 -10.12
C PRO A 138 -16.14 -21.27 -9.93
N PRO A 139 -15.49 -20.27 -10.56
CA PRO A 139 -14.04 -20.12 -10.46
C PRO A 139 -13.65 -19.96 -8.99
N ARG A 140 -12.93 -20.94 -8.45
CA ARG A 140 -12.34 -20.81 -7.11
C ARG A 140 -11.22 -19.79 -7.18
N PRO A 141 -11.19 -18.78 -6.28
CA PRO A 141 -10.12 -17.80 -6.26
C PRO A 141 -8.79 -18.52 -6.05
N THR A 142 -7.86 -18.26 -6.95
CA THR A 142 -6.47 -18.73 -6.90
C THR A 142 -5.80 -18.24 -5.61
N ALA A 143 -4.72 -18.90 -5.18
CA ALA A 143 -3.96 -18.49 -3.99
C ALA A 143 -3.50 -17.01 -4.06
N PHE A 144 -3.24 -16.52 -5.28
CA PHE A 144 -2.88 -15.13 -5.57
C PHE A 144 -4.06 -14.16 -5.37
N GLU A 145 -5.26 -14.53 -5.81
CA GLU A 145 -6.48 -13.72 -5.59
C GLU A 145 -6.84 -13.66 -4.10
N GLN A 146 -6.65 -14.76 -3.37
CA GLN A 146 -6.84 -14.77 -1.90
C GLN A 146 -5.83 -13.88 -1.17
N GLU A 147 -4.57 -13.84 -1.59
CA GLU A 147 -3.52 -12.97 -1.02
C GLU A 147 -3.82 -11.49 -1.28
N THR A 148 -4.35 -11.18 -2.47
CA THR A 148 -4.71 -9.81 -2.87
C THR A 148 -5.92 -9.28 -2.09
N VAL A 149 -6.98 -10.09 -1.95
CA VAL A 149 -8.17 -9.75 -1.15
C VAL A 149 -7.81 -9.59 0.34
N SER A 150 -7.00 -10.49 0.88
CA SER A 150 -6.53 -10.39 2.28
C SER A 150 -5.69 -9.14 2.55
N THR A 151 -5.03 -8.58 1.54
CA THR A 151 -4.25 -7.34 1.67
C THR A 151 -5.18 -6.12 1.64
N PHE A 152 -6.24 -6.16 0.83
CA PHE A 152 -7.26 -5.12 0.77
C PHE A 152 -7.97 -4.92 2.10
N ASP A 153 -8.45 -6.02 2.70
CA ASP A 153 -9.16 -5.96 4.00
C ASP A 153 -8.24 -5.42 5.10
N ARG A 154 -6.95 -5.81 5.09
CA ARG A 154 -5.94 -5.29 6.04
C ARG A 154 -5.65 -3.80 5.86
N ASP A 155 -5.59 -3.32 4.62
CA ASP A 155 -5.39 -1.89 4.33
C ASP A 155 -6.59 -1.06 4.85
N VAL A 156 -7.82 -1.58 4.70
CA VAL A 156 -9.04 -0.92 5.21
C VAL A 156 -9.13 -1.00 6.74
N ASP A 157 -8.89 -2.16 7.35
CA ASP A 157 -8.94 -2.33 8.80
C ASP A 157 -7.91 -1.45 9.52
N ALA A 158 -6.67 -1.43 9.01
CA ALA A 158 -5.63 -0.54 9.52
C ALA A 158 -5.98 0.93 9.24
N ALA A 159 -6.59 1.19 8.08
CA ALA A 159 -7.32 2.38 7.68
C ALA A 159 -8.15 3.01 8.82
N THR A 160 -9.23 2.30 9.11
CA THR A 160 -10.27 2.63 10.07
C THR A 160 -9.75 2.66 11.50
N LEU A 161 -8.78 1.81 11.84
CA LEU A 161 -8.13 1.85 13.16
C LEU A 161 -7.39 3.17 13.38
N LEU A 162 -6.67 3.65 12.37
CA LEU A 162 -5.85 4.86 12.49
C LEU A 162 -6.70 6.13 12.44
N ASP A 163 -7.71 6.19 11.57
CA ASP A 163 -8.68 7.27 11.49
C ASP A 163 -10.09 6.71 11.26
N PRO A 164 -10.93 6.61 12.31
CA PRO A 164 -12.29 6.07 12.17
C PRO A 164 -13.23 6.93 11.32
N THR A 165 -12.85 8.17 11.01
CA THR A 165 -13.69 9.10 10.22
C THR A 165 -13.40 9.01 8.72
N ILE A 166 -12.31 8.35 8.33
CA ILE A 166 -11.92 8.20 6.93
C ILE A 166 -12.71 7.08 6.25
N SER A 167 -13.02 7.25 4.96
CA SER A 167 -13.75 6.25 4.18
C SER A 167 -13.08 6.01 2.82
N VAL A 168 -13.20 4.78 2.31
CA VAL A 168 -12.71 4.41 0.96
C VAL A 168 -13.40 5.27 -0.11
N ASP A 169 -14.68 5.57 0.06
CA ASP A 169 -15.45 6.41 -0.85
C ASP A 169 -14.90 7.84 -0.93
N SER A 170 -14.39 8.39 0.18
CA SER A 170 -13.73 9.69 0.18
C SER A 170 -12.45 9.66 -0.67
N ALA A 171 -11.64 8.61 -0.54
CA ALA A 171 -10.40 8.46 -1.31
C ALA A 171 -10.68 8.25 -2.83
N LEU A 172 -11.73 7.51 -3.18
CA LEU A 172 -12.15 7.31 -4.57
C LEU A 172 -12.67 8.60 -5.22
N LYS A 173 -13.37 9.46 -4.46
CA LYS A 173 -13.83 10.77 -4.94
C LYS A 173 -12.67 11.71 -5.23
N ASP A 174 -11.62 11.71 -4.42
CA ASP A 174 -10.44 12.53 -4.64
C ASP A 174 -9.59 12.07 -5.85
N GLN A 175 -9.70 10.80 -6.25
CA GLN A 175 -9.07 10.25 -7.46
C GLN A 175 -9.89 10.47 -8.74
N SER A 176 -11.15 10.87 -8.63
CA SER A 176 -11.94 11.20 -9.83
C SER A 176 -11.32 12.43 -10.48
N PRO A 177 -10.90 12.36 -11.76
CA PRO A 177 -10.38 13.53 -12.45
C PRO A 177 -11.46 14.60 -12.37
N ARG A 178 -11.07 15.78 -11.88
CA ARG A 178 -11.90 16.98 -11.81
C ARG A 178 -12.44 17.26 -13.20
N ALA A 179 -13.59 16.69 -13.53
CA ALA A 179 -14.22 16.75 -14.85
C ALA A 179 -14.62 18.18 -15.24
N GLU A 180 -14.45 19.15 -14.34
CA GLU A 180 -14.75 20.55 -14.56
C GLU A 180 -13.63 21.36 -15.24
N ASP A 181 -12.38 20.88 -15.31
CA ASP A 181 -11.28 21.71 -15.84
C ASP A 181 -11.06 21.58 -17.36
N LEU A 182 -11.67 20.58 -18.02
CA LEU A 182 -11.62 20.45 -19.48
C LEU A 182 -12.68 21.27 -20.22
N SER A 183 -13.68 21.82 -19.51
CA SER A 183 -14.72 22.64 -20.13
C SER A 183 -14.39 24.14 -20.20
N ARG A 184 -13.29 24.60 -19.55
CA ARG A 184 -12.90 26.03 -19.53
C ARG A 184 -11.77 26.40 -20.51
N ARG A 185 -11.13 25.44 -21.18
CA ARG A 185 -10.00 25.71 -22.10
C ARG A 185 -10.34 25.71 -23.60
N SER A 186 -11.59 25.51 -23.97
CA SER A 186 -12.00 25.39 -25.39
C SER A 186 -12.94 26.51 -25.84
N ILE A 187 -12.59 27.78 -25.59
CA ILE A 187 -13.11 28.91 -26.39
C ILE A 187 -11.95 29.89 -26.64
N ILE A 188 -11.02 29.50 -27.51
CA ILE A 188 -10.22 30.50 -28.24
C ILE A 188 -11.09 30.94 -29.41
N HIS A 189 -11.70 32.12 -29.28
CA HIS A 189 -12.33 32.81 -30.38
C HIS A 189 -11.27 33.14 -31.44
N VAL A 190 -11.23 32.38 -32.54
CA VAL A 190 -10.51 32.77 -33.74
C VAL A 190 -11.37 33.80 -34.47
N ALA A 191 -10.96 35.08 -34.42
CA ALA A 191 -11.56 36.13 -35.23
C ALA A 191 -11.21 35.90 -36.72
N PRO A 192 -12.16 36.06 -37.65
CA PRO A 192 -11.88 35.88 -39.06
C PRO A 192 -11.32 37.16 -39.68
N GLY A 193 -10.19 37.01 -40.38
CA GLY A 193 -9.87 37.80 -41.57
C GLY A 193 -9.17 39.14 -41.33
N THR A 194 -7.92 39.23 -41.76
CA THR A 194 -7.55 40.17 -42.84
C THR A 194 -6.22 39.74 -43.47
N HIS A 195 -6.27 39.41 -44.76
CA HIS A 195 -5.11 39.39 -45.64
C HIS A 195 -4.67 40.82 -45.93
N VAL A 196 -3.37 41.12 -45.84
CA VAL A 196 -2.78 42.25 -46.57
C VAL A 196 -1.45 41.78 -47.19
N TRP A 197 -1.33 41.98 -48.49
CA TRP A 197 -0.15 41.75 -49.33
C TRP A 197 0.71 43.01 -49.42
N ARG A 198 2.04 42.82 -49.58
CA ARG A 198 3.07 43.71 -50.18
C ARG A 198 3.35 45.04 -49.46
N GLU A 199 4.57 45.59 -49.52
CA GLU A 199 5.58 45.64 -50.60
C GLU A 199 6.94 45.01 -50.29
#